data_AF-A0A229NWK8-F1
#
_entry.id   AF-A0A229NWK8-F1
#
_cell.length_a   1.000
_cell.length_b   1.000
_cell.length_c   1.000
_cell.angle_alpha   90.00
_cell.angle_beta   90.00
_cell.angle_gamma   90.00
#
_symmetry.space_group_name_H-M   'P 1'
#
loop_
_entity.id
_entity.type
_entity.pdbx_description
1 polymer ?
#
loop_
_entity_poly.entity_id
_entity_poly.type
_entity_poly.pdbx_seq_one_letter_code
_entity_poly.pdbx_strand_id
1 'polypeptide(L)'
;MINNKMKILISSLFIMCLLAFGALLIFNYSITGILKKHGISKDEIRLTMEKTQFRFYLYEKKSGAKSQLGILTMHKEKDQLFWSFYNDSNLIDSGEREIVKTFFPTIENGILVSHSVWGGYLNKAVSKVNLRSTNGEIFSAELIFTAADGSTYFMHDLGNNDNQIEIAD
;
A
#
# COMPACT_ATOMS: atom_id res chain seq x y z
N MET A 1 -24.44 14.75 -46.50
CA MET A 1 -23.32 13.86 -46.87
C MET A 1 -22.06 14.40 -46.21
N ILE A 2 -21.49 13.69 -45.23
CA ILE A 2 -20.29 14.16 -44.52
C ILE A 2 -19.09 14.08 -45.48
N ASN A 3 -18.44 15.22 -45.75
CA ASN A 3 -17.23 15.30 -46.58
C ASN A 3 -16.10 14.44 -45.98
N ASN A 4 -15.30 13.76 -46.80
CA ASN A 4 -14.20 12.90 -46.36
C ASN A 4 -13.24 13.60 -45.38
N LYS A 5 -12.99 14.91 -45.53
CA LYS A 5 -12.19 15.69 -44.56
C LYS A 5 -12.81 15.72 -43.16
N MET A 6 -14.13 15.87 -43.09
CA MET A 6 -14.89 15.89 -41.83
C MET A 6 -14.94 14.50 -41.19
N LYS A 7 -14.99 13.42 -41.99
CA LYS A 7 -14.86 12.04 -41.48
C LYS A 7 -13.50 11.81 -40.81
N ILE A 8 -12.40 12.26 -41.43
CA ILE A 8 -11.04 12.12 -40.87
C ILE A 8 -10.93 12.88 -39.54
N LEU A 9 -11.46 14.10 -39.46
CA LEU A 9 -11.47 14.90 -38.23
C LEU A 9 -12.26 14.25 -37.10
N ILE A 10 -13.43 13.68 -37.40
CA ILE A 10 -14.24 12.97 -36.41
C ILE A 10 -13.51 11.72 -35.92
N SER A 11 -12.91 10.95 -36.83
CA SER A 11 -12.15 9.75 -36.47
C SER A 11 -10.92 10.08 -35.62
N SER A 12 -10.18 11.15 -35.94
CA SER A 12 -9.02 11.55 -35.14
C SER A 12 -9.42 12.05 -33.76
N LEU A 13 -10.49 12.83 -33.65
CA LEU A 13 -11.05 13.27 -32.37
C LEU A 13 -11.48 12.07 -31.52
N PHE A 14 -12.17 11.10 -32.13
CA PHE A 14 -12.61 9.89 -31.44
C PHE A 14 -11.42 9.07 -30.90
N ILE A 15 -10.36 8.89 -31.69
CA ILE A 15 -9.14 8.22 -31.24
C ILE A 15 -8.49 8.98 -30.08
N MET A 16 -8.41 10.31 -30.16
CA MET A 16 -7.85 11.14 -29.10
C MET A 16 -8.65 11.01 -27.80
N CYS A 17 -9.98 11.02 -27.87
CA CYS A 17 -10.86 10.78 -26.71
C CYS A 17 -10.65 9.38 -26.12
N LEU A 18 -10.53 8.34 -26.94
CA LEU A 18 -10.24 6.98 -26.48
C LEU A 18 -8.89 6.88 -25.76
N LEU A 19 -7.85 7.50 -26.31
CA LEU A 19 -6.52 7.52 -25.66
C LEU A 19 -6.55 8.29 -24.34
N ALA A 20 -7.23 9.43 -24.28
CA ALA A 20 -7.40 10.20 -23.05
C ALA A 20 -8.16 9.39 -21.98
N PHE A 21 -9.25 8.72 -22.37
CA PHE A 21 -10.02 7.86 -21.47
C PHE A 21 -9.18 6.66 -20.97
N GLY A 22 -8.45 6.00 -21.88
CA GLY A 22 -7.55 4.90 -21.52
C GLY A 22 -6.45 5.33 -20.54
N ALA A 23 -5.85 6.50 -20.75
CA ALA A 23 -4.85 7.05 -19.83
C ALA A 23 -5.45 7.34 -18.44
N LEU A 24 -6.66 7.90 -18.38
CA LEU A 24 -7.38 8.16 -17.12
C LEU A 24 -7.69 6.85 -16.37
N LEU A 25 -8.07 5.80 -17.09
CA LEU A 25 -8.32 4.49 -16.49
C LEU A 25 -7.04 3.91 -15.87
N ILE A 26 -5.93 3.92 -16.61
CA ILE A 26 -4.65 3.40 -16.11
C ILE A 26 -4.20 4.19 -14.87
N PHE A 27 -4.31 5.51 -14.89
CA PHE A 27 -3.84 6.35 -13.78
C PHE A 27 -4.66 6.17 -12.50
N ASN A 28 -5.97 5.94 -12.62
CA ASN A 28 -6.84 5.82 -11.44
C ASN A 28 -7.00 4.39 -10.93
N TYR A 29 -6.84 3.37 -11.79
CA TYR A 29 -7.25 2.01 -11.46
C TYR A 29 -6.17 0.92 -11.67
N SER A 30 -5.04 1.24 -12.30
CA SER A 30 -3.90 0.32 -12.28
C SER A 30 -3.07 0.53 -11.01
N ILE A 31 -2.44 -0.53 -10.49
CA ILE A 31 -1.53 -0.45 -9.33
C ILE A 31 -0.48 0.64 -9.54
N THR A 32 0.19 0.62 -10.71
CA THR A 32 1.25 1.59 -11.02
C THR A 32 0.70 3.01 -11.09
N GLY A 33 -0.52 3.20 -11.62
CA GLY A 33 -1.19 4.49 -11.66
C GLY A 33 -1.51 5.01 -10.27
N ILE A 34 -2.10 4.18 -9.41
CA ILE A 34 -2.45 4.54 -8.03
C ILE A 34 -1.19 4.92 -7.24
N LEU A 35 -0.13 4.11 -7.30
CA LEU A 35 1.16 4.40 -6.65
C LEU A 35 1.70 5.76 -7.13
N LYS A 36 1.73 5.98 -8.45
CA LYS A 36 2.22 7.25 -9.03
C LYS A 36 1.37 8.44 -8.61
N LYS A 37 0.05 8.29 -8.53
CA LYS A 37 -0.88 9.33 -8.05
C LYS A 37 -0.62 9.73 -6.60
N HIS A 38 -0.13 8.78 -5.79
CA HIS A 38 0.28 9.01 -4.40
C HIS A 38 1.77 9.37 -4.27
N GLY A 39 2.46 9.57 -5.41
CA GLY A 39 3.86 9.96 -5.44
C GLY A 39 4.79 8.89 -4.86
N ILE A 40 4.42 7.61 -4.98
CA ILE A 40 5.20 6.45 -4.57
C ILE A 40 5.78 5.77 -5.81
N SER A 41 7.09 5.64 -5.87
CA SER A 41 7.80 4.91 -6.90
C SER A 41 7.94 3.43 -6.55
N LYS A 42 8.23 2.57 -7.54
CA LYS A 42 8.34 1.12 -7.30
C LYS A 42 9.54 0.77 -6.41
N ASP A 43 10.62 1.53 -6.51
CA ASP A 43 11.83 1.40 -5.72
C ASP A 43 11.68 1.91 -4.27
N GLU A 44 10.61 2.66 -3.97
CA GLU A 44 10.25 3.04 -2.59
C GLU A 44 9.48 1.92 -1.87
N ILE A 45 8.95 0.92 -2.59
CA ILE A 45 8.23 -0.20 -1.99
C ILE A 45 9.23 -1.18 -1.36
N ARG A 46 9.00 -1.52 -0.10
CA ARG A 46 9.85 -2.43 0.69
C ARG A 46 9.23 -3.80 0.86
N LEU A 47 7.93 -3.83 1.17
CA LEU A 47 7.18 -5.07 1.35
C LEU A 47 5.79 -4.95 0.70
N THR A 48 5.24 -6.10 0.31
CA THR A 48 3.87 -6.22 -0.19
C THR A 48 3.20 -7.40 0.48
N MET A 49 1.99 -7.18 1.00
CA MET A 49 1.15 -8.20 1.62
C MET A 49 -0.21 -8.22 0.92
N GLU A 50 -0.81 -9.40 0.76
CA GLU A 50 -2.15 -9.57 0.21
C GLU A 50 -3.01 -10.34 1.21
N LYS A 51 -4.19 -9.80 1.54
CA LYS A 51 -5.19 -10.45 2.40
C LYS A 51 -6.56 -10.24 1.79
N THR A 52 -7.26 -11.34 1.48
CA THR A 52 -8.60 -11.31 0.86
C THR A 52 -8.62 -10.48 -0.44
N GLN A 53 -9.37 -9.38 -0.48
CA GLN A 53 -9.50 -8.44 -1.59
C GLN A 53 -8.60 -7.21 -1.43
N PHE A 54 -7.73 -7.19 -0.42
CA PHE A 54 -6.85 -6.07 -0.10
C PHE A 54 -5.39 -6.41 -0.39
N ARG A 55 -4.66 -5.39 -0.83
CA ARG A 55 -3.21 -5.44 -1.00
C ARG A 55 -2.59 -4.24 -0.31
N PHE A 56 -1.55 -4.50 0.45
CA PHE A 56 -0.85 -3.53 1.28
C PHE A 56 0.57 -3.37 0.77
N TYR A 57 0.99 -2.13 0.58
CA TYR A 57 2.33 -1.76 0.15
C TYR A 57 3.01 -0.97 1.25
N LEU A 58 3.96 -1.57 1.96
CA LEU A 58 4.85 -0.83 2.85
C LEU A 58 5.88 -0.13 1.99
N TYR A 59 5.91 1.20 2.07
CA TYR A 59 6.83 2.05 1.34
C TYR A 59 7.65 2.91 2.28
N GLU A 60 8.85 3.23 1.85
CA GLU A 60 9.73 4.19 2.49
C GLU A 60 10.13 5.25 1.46
N LYS A 61 9.70 6.49 1.69
CA LYS A 61 9.99 7.64 0.85
C LYS A 61 11.02 8.54 1.50
N LYS A 62 12.18 8.67 0.86
CA LYS A 62 13.27 9.54 1.35
C LYS A 62 13.13 10.94 0.75
N SER A 63 13.09 11.96 1.61
CA SER A 63 13.06 13.37 1.20
C SER A 63 14.10 14.16 2.00
N GLY A 64 15.27 14.36 1.40
CA GLY A 64 16.41 14.98 2.07
C GLY A 64 16.86 14.15 3.28
N ALA A 65 16.88 14.75 4.47
CA ALA A 65 17.24 14.09 5.71
C ALA A 65 16.08 13.36 6.39
N LYS A 66 14.85 13.45 5.86
CA LYS A 66 13.67 12.81 6.43
C LYS A 66 13.32 11.56 5.64
N SER A 67 12.96 10.51 6.35
CA SER A 67 12.28 9.34 5.78
C SER A 67 10.81 9.36 6.17
N GLN A 68 9.94 8.97 5.24
CA GLN A 68 8.51 8.78 5.48
C GLN A 68 8.20 7.31 5.25
N LEU A 69 7.81 6.61 6.32
CA LEU A 69 7.31 5.25 6.26
C LEU A 69 5.78 5.28 6.13
N GLY A 70 5.23 4.46 5.24
CA GLY A 70 3.79 4.37 5.09
C GLY A 70 3.30 3.03 4.55
N ILE A 71 2.01 2.77 4.73
CA ILE A 71 1.31 1.65 4.14
C ILE A 71 0.22 2.20 3.22
N LEU A 72 0.37 1.95 1.93
CA LEU A 72 -0.69 2.19 0.96
C LEU A 72 -1.52 0.92 0.78
N THR A 73 -2.82 1.05 1.02
CA THR A 73 -3.79 -0.03 0.90
C THR A 73 -4.61 0.14 -0.38
N MET A 74 -4.69 -0.92 -1.16
CA MET A 74 -5.55 -1.03 -2.33
C MET A 74 -6.58 -2.13 -2.11
N HIS A 75 -7.74 -1.98 -2.73
CA HIS A 75 -8.78 -3.01 -2.76
C HIS A 75 -9.15 -3.36 -4.20
N LYS A 76 -9.56 -4.60 -4.42
CA LYS A 76 -10.14 -5.04 -5.68
C LYS A 76 -11.26 -6.04 -5.39
N GLU A 77 -12.49 -5.66 -5.70
CA GLU A 77 -13.63 -6.57 -5.59
C GLU A 77 -13.47 -7.80 -6.51
N LYS A 78 -14.08 -8.91 -6.13
CA LYS A 78 -13.90 -10.23 -6.80
C LYS A 78 -14.16 -10.19 -8.31
N ASP A 79 -15.09 -9.35 -8.76
CA ASP A 79 -15.50 -9.24 -10.17
C ASP A 79 -14.97 -7.96 -10.85
N GLN A 80 -14.15 -7.15 -10.16
CA GLN A 80 -13.54 -5.96 -10.75
C GLN A 80 -12.20 -6.29 -11.39
N LEU A 81 -11.99 -5.78 -12.62
CA LEU A 81 -10.74 -5.94 -13.35
C LEU A 81 -9.58 -5.12 -12.76
N PHE A 82 -9.90 -4.05 -12.04
CA PHE A 82 -8.93 -3.05 -11.65
C PHE A 82 -8.87 -2.86 -10.14
N TRP A 83 -7.72 -2.37 -9.66
CA TRP A 83 -7.54 -2.01 -8.27
C TRP A 83 -8.07 -0.61 -8.02
N SER A 84 -8.48 -0.35 -6.80
CA SER A 84 -8.90 0.95 -6.33
C SER A 84 -8.13 1.31 -5.09
N PHE A 85 -7.80 2.60 -4.96
CA PHE A 85 -7.24 3.12 -3.72
C PHE A 85 -8.22 2.89 -2.56
N TYR A 86 -7.71 2.47 -1.41
CA TYR A 86 -8.49 2.33 -0.19
C TYR A 86 -8.06 3.34 0.87
N ASN A 87 -6.79 3.29 1.29
CA ASN A 87 -6.25 4.15 2.34
C ASN A 87 -4.73 4.31 2.17
N ASP A 88 -4.17 5.40 2.71
CA ASP A 88 -2.73 5.62 2.88
C ASP A 88 -2.50 6.08 4.32
N SER A 89 -1.71 5.33 5.06
CA SER A 89 -1.34 5.63 6.44
C SER A 89 0.16 5.83 6.51
N ASN A 90 0.61 6.99 6.98
CA ASN A 90 2.03 7.33 6.96
C ASN A 90 2.47 8.06 8.23
N LEU A 91 3.77 7.97 8.49
CA LEU A 91 4.45 8.67 9.56
C LEU A 91 5.64 9.43 8.98
N ILE A 92 5.83 10.66 9.46
CA ILE A 92 6.94 11.52 9.10
C ILE A 92 7.78 11.72 10.35
N ASP A 93 8.64 10.75 10.66
CA ASP A 93 9.72 10.94 11.64
C ASP A 93 10.71 9.78 11.51
N SER A 94 11.99 10.08 11.26
CA SER A 94 13.01 9.06 10.95
C SER A 94 13.83 8.71 12.19
N GLY A 95 13.25 7.89 13.07
CA GLY A 95 13.90 7.37 14.27
C GLY A 95 14.72 6.10 14.00
N GLU A 96 15.26 5.48 15.05
CA GLU A 96 15.91 4.16 14.92
C GLU A 96 14.90 3.02 14.68
N ARG A 97 13.64 3.25 15.04
CA ARG A 97 12.54 2.28 15.01
C ARG A 97 11.24 3.01 14.73
N GLU A 98 10.46 2.48 13.79
CA GLU A 98 9.17 3.05 13.42
C GLU A 98 8.14 1.95 13.22
N ILE A 99 6.89 2.26 13.56
CA ILE A 99 5.74 1.38 13.36
C ILE A 99 4.62 2.23 12.75
N VAL A 100 4.07 1.78 11.62
CA VAL A 100 2.89 2.36 10.99
C VAL A 100 1.77 1.34 10.96
N LYS A 101 0.53 1.80 11.18
CA LYS A 101 -0.68 0.98 11.19
C LYS A 101 -1.60 1.41 10.05
N THR A 102 -2.26 0.44 9.43
CA THR A 102 -3.46 0.69 8.62
C THR A 102 -4.54 -0.33 8.96
N PHE A 103 -5.74 -0.12 8.43
CA PHE A 103 -6.90 -0.95 8.73
C PHE A 103 -7.61 -1.36 7.45
N PHE A 104 -8.29 -2.50 7.49
CA PHE A 104 -9.16 -2.94 6.41
C PHE A 104 -10.37 -3.71 6.97
N PRO A 105 -11.56 -3.57 6.35
CA PRO A 105 -12.74 -4.29 6.77
C PRO A 105 -12.70 -5.72 6.26
N THR A 106 -13.19 -6.65 7.09
CA THR A 106 -13.47 -8.03 6.70
C THR A 106 -14.79 -8.49 7.31
N ILE A 107 -15.32 -9.62 6.83
CA ILE A 107 -16.54 -10.23 7.39
C ILE A 107 -16.15 -11.54 8.06
N GLU A 108 -16.36 -11.61 9.37
CA GLU A 108 -16.15 -12.82 10.17
C GLU A 108 -17.46 -13.24 10.79
N ASN A 109 -17.86 -14.50 10.57
CA ASN A 109 -19.12 -15.06 11.09
C ASN A 109 -20.37 -14.21 10.78
N GLY A 110 -20.38 -13.54 9.62
CA GLY A 110 -21.49 -12.67 9.18
C GLY A 110 -21.48 -11.27 9.80
N ILE A 111 -20.45 -10.91 10.56
CA ILE A 111 -20.30 -9.59 11.19
C ILE A 111 -19.14 -8.84 10.52
N LEU A 112 -19.35 -7.55 10.25
CA LEU A 112 -18.29 -6.66 9.79
C LEU A 112 -17.32 -6.38 10.94
N VAL A 113 -16.04 -6.72 10.74
CA VAL A 113 -14.95 -6.45 11.69
C VAL A 113 -13.83 -5.69 10.99
N SER A 114 -13.07 -4.87 11.73
CA SER A 114 -11.90 -4.18 11.18
C SER A 114 -10.66 -4.92 11.58
N HIS A 115 -9.85 -5.31 10.60
CA HIS A 115 -8.53 -5.86 10.85
C HIS A 115 -7.46 -4.78 10.76
N SER A 116 -6.35 -4.98 11.46
CA SER A 116 -5.21 -4.08 11.39
C SER A 116 -3.97 -4.74 10.78
N VAL A 117 -3.35 -4.03 9.86
CA VAL A 117 -2.04 -4.38 9.32
C VAL A 117 -1.02 -3.41 9.87
N TRP A 118 0.01 -3.96 10.47
CA TRP A 118 1.13 -3.23 11.03
C TRP A 118 2.34 -3.43 10.14
N GLY A 119 3.06 -2.35 9.89
CA GLY A 119 4.34 -2.36 9.20
C GLY A 119 5.33 -1.55 10.01
N GLY A 120 6.61 -1.74 9.74
CA GLY A 120 7.61 -1.00 10.48
C GLY A 120 9.00 -1.11 9.89
N TYR A 121 9.89 -0.36 10.53
CA TYR A 121 11.27 -0.18 10.17
C TYR A 121 12.15 -0.30 11.42
N LEU A 122 13.32 -0.91 11.23
CA LEU A 122 14.39 -1.02 12.20
C LEU A 122 15.71 -0.65 11.52
N ASN A 123 16.45 0.29 12.10
CA ASN A 123 17.80 0.64 11.64
C ASN A 123 18.86 -0.38 12.09
N LYS A 124 18.57 -1.67 11.90
CA LYS A 124 19.48 -2.79 12.14
C LYS A 124 19.01 -4.04 11.41
N ALA A 125 19.94 -4.93 11.10
CA ALA A 125 19.64 -6.20 10.48
C ALA A 125 19.13 -7.16 11.55
N VAL A 126 17.91 -7.67 11.38
CA VAL A 126 17.34 -8.69 12.26
C VAL A 126 16.68 -9.79 11.44
N SER A 127 16.83 -11.03 11.89
CA SER A 127 16.17 -12.19 11.28
C SER A 127 14.72 -12.37 11.74
N LYS A 128 14.36 -11.71 12.84
CA LYS A 128 13.04 -11.77 13.44
C LYS A 128 12.68 -10.41 14.04
N VAL A 129 11.42 -10.02 13.90
CA VAL A 129 10.83 -8.87 14.60
C VAL A 129 9.73 -9.41 15.49
N ASN A 130 9.90 -9.25 16.80
CA ASN A 130 8.85 -9.52 17.75
C ASN A 130 8.09 -8.22 17.99
N LEU A 131 6.78 -8.33 18.05
CA LEU A 131 5.86 -7.24 18.28
C LEU A 131 5.08 -7.57 19.52
N ARG A 132 4.90 -6.58 20.40
CA ARG A 132 4.19 -6.73 21.66
C ARG A 132 2.99 -5.80 21.66
N SER A 133 1.82 -6.33 21.99
CA SER A 133 0.61 -5.53 22.23
C SER A 133 0.56 -5.03 23.67
N THR A 134 -0.24 -4.00 23.92
CA THR A 134 -0.47 -3.43 25.26
C THR A 134 -0.98 -4.44 26.31
N ASN A 135 -1.59 -5.54 25.87
CA ASN A 135 -2.02 -6.65 26.74
C ASN A 135 -0.87 -7.64 27.08
N GLY A 136 0.34 -7.42 26.55
CA GLY A 136 1.52 -8.25 26.79
C GLY A 136 1.69 -9.43 25.85
N GLU A 137 0.76 -9.68 24.91
CA GLU A 137 0.92 -10.73 23.91
C GLU A 137 2.08 -10.41 22.97
N ILE A 138 2.88 -11.43 22.63
CA ILE A 138 4.04 -11.30 21.74
C ILE A 138 3.78 -12.12 20.50
N PHE A 139 3.91 -11.48 19.35
CA PHE A 139 3.75 -12.07 18.03
C PHE A 139 5.00 -11.81 17.18
N SER A 140 5.26 -12.68 16.22
CA SER A 140 6.36 -12.53 15.26
C SER A 140 5.81 -11.91 13.99
N ALA A 141 6.50 -10.92 13.44
CA ALA A 141 6.14 -10.36 12.14
C ALA A 141 6.06 -11.45 11.05
N GLU A 142 5.10 -11.33 10.13
CA GLU A 142 4.81 -12.33 9.10
C GLU A 142 5.78 -12.19 7.93
N LEU A 143 6.05 -10.93 7.54
CA LEU A 143 6.97 -10.59 6.47
C LEU A 143 8.12 -9.77 7.04
N ILE A 144 9.34 -10.10 6.62
CA ILE A 144 10.56 -9.40 6.99
C ILE A 144 11.44 -9.26 5.75
N PHE A 145 11.97 -8.07 5.53
CA PHE A 145 12.93 -7.78 4.48
C PHE A 145 14.07 -6.94 5.04
N THR A 146 15.30 -7.43 4.91
CA THR A 146 16.50 -6.66 5.25
C THR A 146 17.07 -6.06 3.97
N ALA A 147 17.14 -4.73 3.92
CA ALA A 147 17.70 -3.98 2.81
C ALA A 147 19.23 -4.07 2.78
N ALA A 148 19.83 -3.68 1.65
CA ALA A 148 21.27 -3.73 1.45
C ALA A 148 22.07 -2.82 2.41
N ASP A 149 21.43 -1.77 2.94
CA ASP A 149 22.01 -0.88 3.96
C ASP A 149 21.96 -1.49 5.38
N GLY A 150 21.44 -2.71 5.53
CA GLY A 150 21.28 -3.41 6.80
C GLY A 150 20.02 -3.02 7.56
N SER A 151 19.18 -2.10 7.07
CA SER A 151 17.90 -1.82 7.70
C SER A 151 16.89 -2.95 7.48
N THR A 152 15.97 -3.15 8.42
CA THR A 152 14.94 -4.19 8.34
C THR A 152 13.55 -3.58 8.31
N TYR A 153 12.74 -4.03 7.35
CA TYR A 153 11.33 -3.71 7.21
C TYR A 153 10.52 -4.95 7.56
N PHE A 154 9.33 -4.74 8.12
CA PHE A 154 8.44 -5.85 8.43
C PHE A 154 6.97 -5.49 8.22
N MET A 155 6.13 -6.52 8.05
CA MET A 155 4.67 -6.39 8.05
C MET A 155 4.01 -7.58 8.76
N HIS A 156 2.86 -7.32 9.39
CA HIS A 156 2.05 -8.34 10.05
C HIS A 156 0.57 -7.95 10.04
N ASP A 157 -0.32 -8.90 9.76
CA ASP A 157 -1.77 -8.75 9.96
C ASP A 157 -2.13 -9.28 11.35
N LEU A 158 -2.61 -8.38 12.21
CA LEU A 158 -2.98 -8.71 13.58
C LEU A 158 -4.45 -9.08 13.75
N GLY A 159 -5.18 -9.18 12.64
CA GLY A 159 -6.61 -9.41 12.68
C GLY A 159 -7.35 -8.27 13.38
N ASN A 160 -8.42 -8.61 14.09
CA ASN A 160 -9.26 -7.69 14.87
C ASN A 160 -8.59 -7.19 16.19
N ASN A 161 -7.26 -7.17 16.25
CA ASN A 161 -6.53 -6.64 17.41
C ASN A 161 -6.18 -5.18 17.17
N ASP A 162 -6.86 -4.30 17.91
CA ASP A 162 -6.66 -2.85 17.84
C ASP A 162 -5.72 -2.27 18.89
N ASN A 163 -5.13 -3.13 19.72
CA ASN A 163 -4.17 -2.72 20.72
C ASN A 163 -2.98 -1.99 20.09
N GLN A 164 -2.44 -1.01 20.82
CA GLN A 164 -1.18 -0.40 20.42
C GLN A 164 -0.07 -1.45 20.45
N ILE A 165 0.83 -1.37 19.47
CA ILE A 165 1.93 -2.31 19.28
C ILE A 165 3.26 -1.58 19.42
N GLU A 166 4.19 -2.22 20.10
CA GLU A 166 5.59 -1.84 20.17
C GLU A 166 6.50 -2.96 19.63
N ILE A 167 7.72 -2.62 19.23
CA ILE A 167 8.74 -3.62 18.87
C ILE A 167 9.35 -4.14 20.17
N ALA A 168 9.25 -5.45 20.40
CA ALA A 168 9.90 -6.10 21.53
C ALA A 168 11.36 -6.43 21.17
N ASP A 169 12.28 -6.05 22.07
CA ASP A 169 13.68 -6.47 22.02
C ASP A 169 13.87 -7.97 22.30
#